data_AF-A0A6I9PA18-F1
#
_entry.id   AF-A0A6I9PA18-F1
#
_cell.length_a   1.000
_cell.length_b   1.000
_cell.length_c   1.000
_cell.angle_alpha   90.00
_cell.angle_beta   90.00
_cell.angle_gamma   90.00
#
_symmetry.space_group_name_H-M   'P 1'
#
loop_
_entity.id
_entity.type
_entity.pdbx_description
1 polymer ?
#
loop_
_entity_poly.entity_id
_entity_poly.type
_entity_poly.pdbx_seq_one_letter_code
_entity_poly.pdbx_strand_id
1 'polypeptide(L)'
;MLPSQKDHGWGQDIEVLLLLYSLAHGLSLSVVSSAFGIPKSTVHRIVKHVIGKIKANLKTLISLPTEDELPEIADGFCQLAKSPAFHRAAGVIDGCHIRIKPPGNEYHKNYINYKLFPSIQMQAICDSTGRFLDVFIGYPGSVHDARVLRNSPIFCQALFPPAGWFLLGDGCYPCLEKPVGLLTSYKVPHGQVLARFNAHHARARSVVERAFGRIKTRWRATLFQSAGGQSKLCP
;
A
#
# COMPACT_ATOMS: atom_id res chain seq x y z
N MET A 1 -12.28 -30.77 16.98
CA MET A 1 -11.65 -29.44 17.07
C MET A 1 -11.21 -29.24 18.50
N LEU A 2 -9.90 -29.33 18.77
CA LEU A 2 -9.38 -29.08 20.12
C LEU A 2 -9.39 -27.56 20.39
N PRO A 3 -9.81 -27.11 21.59
CA PRO A 3 -9.78 -25.70 21.93
C PRO A 3 -8.32 -25.27 22.04
N SER A 4 -7.90 -24.38 21.14
CA SER A 4 -6.64 -23.65 21.27
C SER A 4 -6.62 -23.01 22.66
N GLN A 5 -5.61 -23.39 23.45
CA GLN A 5 -5.34 -22.85 24.77
C GLN A 5 -5.25 -21.33 24.65
N LYS A 6 -6.24 -20.61 25.15
CA LYS A 6 -6.26 -19.14 25.13
C LYS A 6 -5.56 -18.65 26.38
N ASP A 7 -4.47 -17.90 26.24
CA ASP A 7 -3.79 -17.23 27.38
C ASP A 7 -4.59 -16.05 27.97
N HIS A 8 -5.81 -15.82 27.49
CA HIS A 8 -6.74 -14.80 27.96
C HIS A 8 -8.18 -15.19 27.64
N GLY A 9 -9.09 -15.12 28.61
CA GLY A 9 -10.48 -15.59 28.53
C GLY A 9 -11.42 -14.82 27.60
N TRP A 10 -10.93 -14.03 26.64
CA TRP A 10 -11.76 -13.20 25.75
C TRP A 10 -12.31 -13.99 24.55
N GLY A 11 -13.51 -13.61 24.10
CA GLY A 11 -14.12 -14.12 22.86
C GLY A 11 -13.36 -13.65 21.62
N GLN A 12 -13.39 -14.43 20.53
CA GLN A 12 -12.71 -14.07 19.27
C GLN A 12 -13.27 -12.77 18.68
N ASP A 13 -14.58 -12.54 18.85
CA ASP A 13 -15.26 -11.34 18.36
C ASP A 13 -14.70 -10.07 19.02
N ILE A 14 -14.40 -10.12 20.31
CA ILE A 14 -13.80 -8.99 21.05
C ILE A 14 -12.39 -8.72 20.54
N GLU A 15 -11.59 -9.76 20.28
CA GLU A 15 -10.23 -9.60 19.73
C GLU A 15 -10.26 -8.90 18.37
N VAL A 16 -11.18 -9.30 17.49
CA VAL A 16 -11.36 -8.70 16.16
C VAL A 16 -11.88 -7.28 16.27
N LEU A 17 -12.92 -7.04 17.09
CA LEU A 17 -13.49 -5.70 17.32
C LEU A 17 -12.45 -4.73 17.86
N LEU A 18 -11.62 -5.17 18.80
CA LEU A 18 -10.54 -4.37 19.37
C LEU A 18 -9.51 -3.98 18.31
N LEU A 19 -9.10 -4.91 17.45
CA LEU A 19 -8.22 -4.61 16.33
C LEU A 19 -8.87 -3.62 15.35
N LEU A 20 -10.11 -3.88 14.93
CA LEU A 20 -10.84 -3.01 14.00
C LEU A 20 -10.99 -1.60 14.56
N TYR A 21 -11.34 -1.47 15.84
CA TYR A 21 -11.43 -0.19 16.52
C TYR A 21 -10.09 0.53 16.54
N SER A 22 -9.00 -0.18 16.84
CA SER A 22 -7.64 0.38 16.83
C SER A 22 -7.23 0.88 15.44
N LEU A 23 -7.46 0.08 14.39
CA LEU A 23 -7.09 0.42 13.01
C LEU A 23 -7.95 1.56 12.44
N ALA A 24 -9.25 1.54 12.70
CA ALA A 24 -10.20 2.51 12.18
C ALA A 24 -9.96 3.91 12.77
N HIS A 25 -9.63 4.00 14.07
CA HIS A 25 -9.44 5.29 14.73
C HIS A 25 -7.98 5.75 14.75
N GLY A 26 -7.01 4.84 14.59
CA GLY A 26 -5.58 5.18 14.66
C GLY A 26 -5.13 5.63 16.05
N LEU A 27 -5.82 5.16 17.10
CA LEU A 27 -5.61 5.60 18.47
C LEU A 27 -4.43 4.89 19.14
N SER A 28 -3.89 5.52 20.17
CA SER A 28 -2.90 4.86 21.02
C SER A 28 -3.51 3.67 21.75
N LEU A 29 -2.69 2.65 22.04
CA LEU A 29 -3.13 1.47 22.80
C LEU A 29 -3.69 1.82 24.18
N SER A 30 -3.31 2.97 24.75
CA SER A 30 -3.87 3.46 26.02
C SER A 30 -5.35 3.83 25.87
N VAL A 31 -5.73 4.49 24.77
CA VAL A 31 -7.14 4.84 24.52
C VAL A 31 -7.98 3.60 24.24
N VAL A 32 -7.44 2.64 23.46
CA VAL A 32 -8.11 1.35 23.22
C VAL A 32 -8.29 0.58 24.54
N SER A 33 -7.28 0.60 25.41
CA SER A 33 -7.34 0.01 26.75
C SER A 33 -8.48 0.59 27.59
N SER A 34 -8.59 1.92 27.65
CA SER A 34 -9.69 2.59 28.35
C SER A 34 -11.06 2.28 27.75
N ALA A 35 -11.18 2.26 26.42
CA ALA A 35 -12.47 2.06 25.73
C ALA A 35 -13.04 0.65 25.95
N PHE A 36 -12.19 -0.37 26.04
CA PHE A 36 -12.61 -1.77 26.21
C PHE A 36 -12.48 -2.27 27.67
N GLY A 37 -11.93 -1.46 28.59
CA GLY A 37 -11.66 -1.90 29.97
C GLY A 37 -10.62 -3.02 30.06
N ILE A 38 -9.74 -3.15 29.07
CA ILE A 38 -8.74 -4.22 28.98
C ILE A 38 -7.35 -3.64 29.27
N PRO A 39 -6.51 -4.27 30.12
CA PRO A 39 -5.16 -3.79 30.37
C PRO A 39 -4.33 -3.63 29.10
N LYS A 40 -3.58 -2.53 28.98
CA LYS A 40 -2.78 -2.18 27.78
C LYS A 40 -1.87 -3.30 27.29
N SER A 41 -1.24 -4.05 28.20
CA SER A 41 -0.41 -5.22 27.85
C SER A 41 -1.21 -6.32 27.13
N THR A 42 -2.44 -6.55 27.57
CA THR A 42 -3.36 -7.51 26.95
C THR A 42 -3.87 -7.01 25.60
N VAL A 43 -4.23 -5.73 25.48
CA VAL A 43 -4.57 -5.09 24.19
C VAL A 43 -3.44 -5.29 23.18
N HIS A 44 -2.20 -5.01 23.59
CA HIS A 44 -1.02 -5.19 22.73
C HIS A 44 -0.85 -6.65 22.27
N ARG A 45 -1.00 -7.61 23.19
CA ARG A 45 -0.92 -9.05 22.87
C ARG A 45 -2.02 -9.47 21.89
N ILE A 46 -3.26 -9.04 22.12
CA ILE A 46 -4.40 -9.30 21.22
C ILE A 46 -4.14 -8.71 19.83
N VAL A 47 -3.77 -7.43 19.75
CA VAL A 47 -3.48 -6.78 18.46
C VAL A 47 -2.39 -7.54 17.70
N LYS A 48 -1.29 -7.90 18.36
CA LYS A 48 -0.22 -8.70 17.75
C LYS A 48 -0.71 -10.07 17.27
N HIS A 49 -1.51 -10.76 18.08
CA HIS A 49 -2.05 -12.08 17.77
C HIS A 49 -2.96 -12.05 16.55
N VAL A 50 -3.94 -11.15 16.52
CA VAL A 50 -4.90 -11.03 15.42
C VAL A 50 -4.19 -10.57 14.14
N ILE A 51 -3.26 -9.61 14.22
CA ILE A 51 -2.43 -9.22 13.06
C ILE A 51 -1.61 -10.42 12.56
N GLY A 52 -1.06 -11.25 13.45
CA GLY A 52 -0.34 -12.47 13.07
C GLY A 52 -1.21 -13.42 12.25
N LYS A 53 -2.46 -13.65 12.69
CA LYS A 53 -3.44 -14.46 11.95
C LYS A 53 -3.82 -13.84 10.60
N ILE A 54 -4.03 -12.53 10.54
CA ILE A 54 -4.33 -11.83 9.28
C ILE A 54 -3.15 -11.97 8.32
N LYS A 55 -1.91 -11.78 8.79
CA LYS A 55 -0.71 -11.95 7.97
C LYS A 55 -0.58 -13.35 7.41
N ALA A 56 -0.91 -14.38 8.18
CA ALA A 56 -0.88 -15.77 7.72
C ALA A 56 -1.87 -16.03 6.57
N ASN A 57 -2.97 -15.28 6.51
CA ASN A 57 -3.99 -15.37 5.45
C ASN A 57 -3.82 -14.31 4.34
N LEU A 58 -2.85 -13.39 4.45
CA LEU A 58 -2.74 -12.28 3.51
C LEU A 58 -2.49 -12.76 2.07
N LYS A 59 -1.75 -13.86 1.92
CA LYS A 59 -1.43 -14.47 0.61
C LYS A 59 -2.65 -15.05 -0.12
N THR A 60 -3.76 -15.32 0.58
CA THR A 60 -4.99 -15.79 -0.08
C THR A 60 -5.83 -14.64 -0.62
N LEU A 61 -5.56 -13.40 -0.18
CA LEU A 61 -6.28 -12.20 -0.59
C LEU A 61 -5.50 -11.41 -1.63
N ILE A 62 -4.19 -11.27 -1.40
CA ILE A 62 -3.23 -10.57 -2.26
C ILE A 62 -2.41 -11.64 -2.98
N SER A 63 -2.78 -11.88 -4.23
CA SER A 63 -2.13 -12.82 -5.12
C SER A 63 -2.07 -12.22 -6.52
N LEU A 64 -1.02 -12.57 -7.26
CA LEU A 64 -0.93 -12.24 -8.67
C LEU A 64 -2.05 -12.95 -9.45
N PRO A 65 -2.62 -12.29 -10.47
CA PRO A 65 -3.65 -12.90 -11.29
C PRO A 65 -3.05 -14.01 -12.15
N THR A 66 -3.89 -14.98 -12.47
CA THR A 66 -3.61 -16.02 -13.47
C THR A 66 -3.69 -15.44 -14.88
N GLU A 67 -3.09 -16.12 -15.86
CA GLU A 67 -3.13 -15.66 -17.27
C GLU A 67 -4.56 -15.54 -17.82
N ASP A 68 -5.48 -16.36 -17.32
CA ASP A 68 -6.90 -16.34 -17.72
C ASP A 68 -7.66 -15.10 -17.20
N GLU A 69 -7.21 -14.50 -16.08
CA GLU A 69 -7.80 -13.29 -15.50
C GLU A 69 -7.27 -12.00 -16.16
N LEU A 70 -6.12 -12.05 -16.82
CA LEU A 70 -5.47 -10.88 -17.41
C LEU A 70 -6.31 -10.16 -18.49
N PRO A 71 -7.02 -10.85 -19.39
CA PRO A 71 -7.90 -10.19 -20.36
C PRO A 71 -8.97 -9.32 -19.69
N GLU A 72 -9.62 -9.81 -18.63
CA GLU A 72 -10.64 -9.05 -17.89
C GLU A 72 -10.03 -7.81 -17.23
N ILE A 73 -8.84 -7.96 -16.64
CA ILE A 73 -8.10 -6.85 -16.03
C ILE A 73 -7.77 -5.78 -17.09
N ALA A 74 -7.25 -6.18 -18.24
CA ALA A 74 -6.92 -5.28 -19.34
C ALA A 74 -8.14 -4.59 -19.94
N ASP A 75 -9.26 -5.28 -20.11
CA ASP A 75 -10.52 -4.67 -20.56
C ASP A 75 -10.97 -3.58 -19.58
N GLY A 76 -10.85 -3.83 -18.27
CA GLY A 76 -11.09 -2.82 -17.25
C GLY A 76 -10.17 -1.60 -17.40
N PHE A 77 -8.88 -1.80 -17.70
CA PHE A 77 -7.96 -0.67 -17.97
C PHE A 77 -8.28 0.07 -19.27
N CYS A 78 -8.71 -0.62 -20.32
CA CYS A 78 -9.20 0.00 -21.55
C CYS A 78 -10.41 0.91 -21.29
N GLN A 79 -11.36 0.45 -20.47
CA GLN A 79 -12.52 1.23 -20.06
C GLN A 79 -12.12 2.44 -19.21
N LEU A 80 -11.25 2.27 -18.21
CA LEU A 80 -10.74 3.35 -17.37
C LEU A 80 -9.99 4.41 -18.19
N ALA A 81 -9.09 3.97 -19.06
CA ALA A 81 -8.33 4.84 -19.94
C ALA A 81 -9.20 5.52 -20.99
N LYS A 82 -10.33 4.90 -21.38
CA LYS A 82 -11.10 5.20 -22.60
C LYS A 82 -10.23 5.08 -23.86
N SER A 83 -9.43 4.02 -23.95
CA SER A 83 -8.53 3.78 -25.08
C SER A 83 -8.17 2.29 -25.21
N PRO A 84 -8.21 1.70 -26.43
CA PRO A 84 -7.79 0.33 -26.68
C PRO A 84 -6.27 0.11 -26.58
N ALA A 85 -5.48 1.19 -26.45
CA ALA A 85 -4.03 1.11 -26.31
C ALA A 85 -3.56 0.36 -25.05
N PHE A 86 -4.46 0.16 -24.07
CA PHE A 86 -4.16 -0.47 -22.78
C PHE A 86 -4.61 -1.94 -22.68
N HIS A 87 -4.89 -2.60 -23.81
CA HIS A 87 -5.38 -4.00 -23.87
C HIS A 87 -4.38 -5.07 -23.37
N ARG A 88 -3.17 -4.67 -22.99
CA ARG A 88 -2.14 -5.53 -22.34
C ARG A 88 -1.73 -5.01 -20.96
N ALA A 89 -2.49 -4.07 -20.39
CA ALA A 89 -2.24 -3.59 -19.04
C ALA A 89 -2.66 -4.67 -18.03
N ALA A 90 -1.68 -5.27 -17.35
CA ALA A 90 -1.91 -6.32 -16.35
C ALA A 90 -2.12 -5.76 -14.93
N GLY A 91 -1.81 -4.48 -14.73
CA GLY A 91 -1.93 -3.82 -13.43
C GLY A 91 -1.38 -2.40 -13.46
N VAL A 92 -1.59 -1.68 -12.36
CA VAL A 92 -0.99 -0.38 -12.10
C VAL A 92 -0.10 -0.47 -10.87
N ILE A 93 1.11 0.06 -10.95
CA ILE A 93 2.06 0.13 -9.86
C ILE A 93 2.22 1.56 -9.37
N ASP A 94 2.21 1.73 -8.04
CA ASP A 94 2.44 3.04 -7.43
C ASP A 94 3.00 2.93 -6.01
N GLY A 95 3.65 4.00 -5.56
CA GLY A 95 4.18 4.17 -4.22
C GLY A 95 3.21 4.91 -3.31
N CYS A 96 3.19 4.52 -2.03
CA CYS A 96 2.41 5.20 -0.99
C CYS A 96 3.25 5.35 0.28
N HIS A 97 3.28 6.57 0.83
CA HIS A 97 3.90 6.85 2.11
C HIS A 97 2.94 6.63 3.27
N ILE A 98 3.31 5.74 4.19
CA ILE A 98 2.63 5.50 5.46
C ILE A 98 3.36 6.28 6.54
N ARG A 99 2.66 7.16 7.25
CA ARG A 99 3.24 7.99 8.31
C ARG A 99 3.69 7.12 9.48
N ILE A 100 4.86 7.42 10.02
CA ILE A 100 5.39 6.74 11.20
C ILE A 100 5.92 7.74 12.22
N LYS A 101 6.07 7.30 13.46
CA LYS A 101 6.99 7.96 14.39
C LYS A 101 8.41 7.59 13.95
N PRO A 102 9.29 8.56 13.62
CA PRO A 102 10.66 8.24 13.22
C PRO A 102 11.38 7.52 14.37
N PRO A 103 12.39 6.68 14.05
CA PRO A 103 13.23 6.11 15.09
C PRO A 103 13.95 7.23 15.86
N GLY A 104 14.17 7.04 17.16
CA GLY A 104 14.83 8.02 18.03
C GLY A 104 16.36 8.06 17.91
N ASN A 105 16.91 7.47 16.85
CA ASN A 105 18.34 7.37 16.61
C ASN A 105 18.78 8.28 15.45
N GLU A 106 20.08 8.26 15.12
CA GLU A 106 20.67 9.06 14.04
C GLU A 106 20.01 8.87 12.67
N TYR A 107 19.36 7.72 12.43
CA TYR A 107 18.71 7.39 11.16
C TYR A 107 17.36 8.06 10.95
N HIS A 108 16.89 8.91 11.86
CA HIS A 108 15.58 9.58 11.76
C HIS A 108 15.36 10.34 10.44
N LYS A 109 16.42 10.92 9.87
CA LYS A 109 16.43 11.70 8.62
C LYS A 109 16.13 10.82 7.40
N ASN A 110 16.50 9.54 7.45
CA ASN A 110 16.26 8.60 6.36
C ASN A 110 14.76 8.34 6.15
N TYR A 111 13.92 8.63 7.14
CA TYR A 111 12.48 8.43 7.01
C TYR A 111 11.75 9.66 6.47
N ILE A 112 12.41 10.81 6.36
CA ILE A 112 11.80 12.03 5.84
C ILE A 112 11.64 11.92 4.32
N ASN A 113 10.39 12.02 3.85
CA ASN A 113 10.08 11.99 2.43
C ASN A 113 10.14 13.38 1.78
N TYR A 114 9.87 13.43 0.47
CA TYR A 114 9.81 14.67 -0.31
C TYR A 114 8.73 15.67 0.15
N LYS A 115 7.77 15.22 0.97
CA LYS A 115 6.73 16.05 1.62
C LYS A 115 7.11 16.45 3.06
N LEU A 116 8.38 16.27 3.43
CA LEU A 116 8.96 16.67 4.72
C LEU A 116 8.29 16.02 5.95
N PHE A 117 7.80 14.78 5.82
CA PHE A 117 7.32 14.01 6.98
C PHE A 117 7.94 12.61 7.07
N PRO A 118 8.12 12.06 8.30
CA PRO A 118 8.61 10.71 8.49
C PRO A 118 7.62 9.65 7.97
N SER A 119 8.09 8.74 7.12
CA SER A 119 7.26 7.70 6.54
C SER A 119 8.04 6.42 6.19
N ILE A 120 7.30 5.33 6.04
CA ILE A 120 7.73 4.11 5.36
C ILE A 120 6.99 4.04 4.02
N GLN A 121 7.69 3.61 2.99
CA GLN A 121 7.12 3.38 1.67
C GLN A 121 6.46 2.00 1.57
N MET A 122 5.31 2.01 0.93
CA MET A 122 4.56 0.86 0.46
C MET A 122 4.44 1.00 -1.06
N GLN A 123 5.09 0.12 -1.80
CA GLN A 123 4.82 -0.09 -3.22
C GLN A 123 3.69 -1.11 -3.34
N ALA A 124 2.75 -0.88 -4.26
CA ALA A 124 1.68 -1.82 -4.50
C ALA A 124 1.33 -1.91 -5.98
N ILE A 125 0.87 -3.09 -6.38
CA ILE A 125 0.27 -3.34 -7.70
C ILE A 125 -1.23 -3.54 -7.49
N CYS A 126 -2.05 -2.84 -8.27
CA CYS A 126 -3.50 -3.01 -8.28
C CYS A 126 -4.02 -3.40 -9.66
N ASP A 127 -5.14 -4.13 -9.69
CA ASP A 127 -5.90 -4.36 -10.91
C ASP A 127 -6.77 -3.14 -11.31
N SER A 128 -7.57 -3.29 -12.36
CA SER A 128 -8.49 -2.28 -12.85
C SER A 128 -9.69 -2.01 -11.92
N THR A 129 -9.93 -2.85 -10.91
CA THR A 129 -10.98 -2.65 -9.88
C THR A 129 -10.45 -1.97 -8.62
N GLY A 130 -9.13 -1.87 -8.47
CA GLY A 130 -8.43 -1.36 -7.30
C GLY A 130 -8.17 -2.42 -6.22
N ARG A 131 -8.23 -3.71 -6.58
CA ARG A 131 -7.79 -4.82 -5.74
C ARG A 131 -6.27 -4.89 -5.76
N PHE A 132 -5.66 -5.08 -4.59
CA PHE A 132 -4.22 -5.26 -4.46
C PHE A 132 -3.79 -6.66 -4.93
N LEU A 133 -2.89 -6.71 -5.91
CA LEU A 133 -2.29 -7.92 -6.47
C LEU A 133 -0.94 -8.24 -5.81
N ASP A 134 -0.17 -7.20 -5.50
CA ASP A 134 1.09 -7.30 -4.76
C ASP A 134 1.28 -6.06 -3.87
N VAL A 135 1.97 -6.26 -2.74
CA VAL A 135 2.31 -5.19 -1.79
C VAL A 135 3.71 -5.43 -1.22
N PHE A 136 4.60 -4.46 -1.44
CA PHE A 136 5.96 -4.46 -0.94
C PHE A 136 6.21 -3.26 -0.02
N ILE A 137 6.57 -3.51 1.25
CA ILE A 137 6.68 -2.48 2.29
C ILE A 137 8.02 -2.60 3.01
N GLY A 138 8.58 -1.46 3.44
CA GLY A 138 9.65 -1.46 4.43
C GLY A 138 10.74 -0.43 4.18
N TYR A 139 10.73 0.23 3.02
CA TYR A 139 11.74 1.22 2.68
C TYR A 139 11.51 2.54 3.43
N PRO A 140 12.58 3.21 3.90
CA PRO A 140 12.48 4.55 4.46
C PRO A 140 11.89 5.55 3.46
N GLY A 141 11.18 6.56 3.96
CA GLY A 141 10.49 7.57 3.16
C GLY A 141 11.37 8.41 2.23
N SER A 142 12.69 8.47 2.47
CA SER A 142 13.63 9.21 1.61
C SER A 142 14.03 8.47 0.34
N VAL A 143 13.78 7.16 0.25
CA VAL A 143 14.18 6.34 -0.89
C VAL A 143 13.29 6.65 -2.10
N HIS A 144 13.83 6.68 -3.32
CA HIS A 144 13.01 6.88 -4.51
C HIS A 144 12.25 5.61 -4.92
N ASP A 145 11.03 5.76 -5.46
CA ASP A 145 10.18 4.66 -5.94
C ASP A 145 10.92 3.72 -6.91
N ALA A 146 11.70 4.28 -7.85
CA ALA A 146 12.52 3.48 -8.76
C ALA A 146 13.53 2.56 -8.04
N ARG A 147 14.08 2.99 -6.89
CA ARG A 147 14.97 2.16 -6.07
C ARG A 147 14.18 1.13 -5.27
N VAL A 148 12.98 1.45 -4.81
CA VAL A 148 12.07 0.47 -4.17
C VAL A 148 11.72 -0.63 -5.17
N LEU A 149 11.32 -0.27 -6.39
CA LEU A 149 11.04 -1.21 -7.48
C LEU A 149 12.20 -2.17 -7.71
N ARG A 150 13.42 -1.66 -7.92
CA ARG A 150 14.60 -2.50 -8.23
C ARG A 150 14.95 -3.52 -7.15
N ASN A 151 14.50 -3.30 -5.92
CA ASN A 151 14.72 -4.22 -4.81
C ASN A 151 13.47 -5.04 -4.46
N SER A 152 12.35 -4.80 -5.14
CA SER A 152 11.11 -5.56 -4.94
C SER A 152 11.27 -6.98 -5.51
N PRO A 153 10.65 -8.00 -4.90
CA PRO A 153 10.64 -9.35 -5.45
C PRO A 153 10.10 -9.40 -6.88
N ILE A 154 9.08 -8.59 -7.18
CA ILE A 154 8.50 -8.44 -8.53
C ILE A 154 9.58 -8.15 -9.57
N PHE A 155 10.48 -7.20 -9.29
CA PHE A 155 11.54 -6.81 -10.21
C PHE A 155 12.70 -7.80 -10.22
N CYS A 156 13.19 -8.22 -9.04
CA CYS A 156 14.38 -9.08 -8.94
C CYS A 156 14.16 -10.47 -9.52
N GLN A 157 12.94 -11.00 -9.43
CA GLN A 157 12.59 -12.35 -9.88
C GLN A 157 11.74 -12.34 -11.15
N ALA A 158 11.44 -11.17 -11.72
CA ALA A 158 10.58 -11.01 -12.89
C ALA A 158 9.22 -11.73 -12.74
N LEU A 159 8.61 -11.67 -11.55
CA LEU A 159 7.40 -12.45 -11.23
C LEU A 159 6.16 -11.97 -11.98
N PHE A 160 6.11 -10.69 -12.32
CA PHE A 160 4.96 -10.05 -12.94
C PHE A 160 5.40 -8.77 -13.65
N PRO A 161 4.76 -8.39 -14.78
CA PRO A 161 3.72 -9.12 -15.50
C PRO A 161 4.31 -10.20 -16.43
N PRO A 162 3.48 -11.16 -16.92
CA PRO A 162 3.93 -12.13 -17.91
C PRO A 162 4.41 -11.48 -19.21
N ALA A 163 5.16 -12.23 -20.03
CA ALA A 163 5.69 -11.72 -21.28
C ALA A 163 4.57 -11.21 -22.20
N GLY A 164 4.78 -10.04 -22.82
CA GLY A 164 3.78 -9.38 -23.68
C GLY A 164 2.74 -8.54 -22.92
N TRP A 165 2.77 -8.56 -21.59
CA TRP A 165 1.96 -7.70 -20.73
C TRP A 165 2.81 -6.61 -20.08
N PHE A 166 2.16 -5.54 -19.61
CA PHE A 166 2.86 -4.44 -18.92
C PHE A 166 2.07 -3.90 -17.72
N LEU A 167 2.79 -3.32 -16.78
CA LEU A 167 2.28 -2.51 -15.68
C LEU A 167 2.22 -1.04 -16.09
N LEU A 168 1.28 -0.29 -15.51
CA LEU A 168 1.23 1.16 -15.62
C LEU A 168 1.90 1.80 -14.41
N GLY A 169 2.97 2.56 -14.60
CA GLY A 169 3.68 3.28 -13.54
C GLY A 169 3.60 4.79 -13.70
N ASP A 170 3.83 5.56 -12.63
CA ASP A 170 3.97 7.02 -12.72
C ASP A 170 5.31 7.44 -13.36
N GLY A 171 5.54 8.75 -13.46
CA GLY A 171 6.79 9.31 -13.96
C GLY A 171 8.01 9.15 -13.02
N CYS A 172 7.81 8.66 -11.79
CA CYS A 172 8.86 8.33 -10.83
C CYS A 172 9.44 6.93 -11.06
N TYR A 173 8.79 6.10 -11.88
CA TYR A 173 9.33 4.83 -12.36
C TYR A 173 9.99 4.95 -13.75
N PRO A 174 10.96 4.06 -14.06
CA PRO A 174 11.50 3.95 -15.41
C PRO A 174 10.47 3.30 -16.36
N CYS A 175 10.48 3.69 -17.63
CA CYS A 175 9.78 2.95 -18.69
C CYS A 175 10.68 1.81 -19.16
N LEU A 176 10.23 0.56 -19.04
CA LEU A 176 11.03 -0.64 -19.26
C LEU A 176 10.23 -1.72 -19.99
N GLU A 177 10.89 -2.50 -20.85
CA GLU A 177 10.33 -3.73 -21.40
C GLU A 177 10.72 -4.96 -20.55
N LYS A 178 11.94 -4.95 -19.99
CA LYS A 178 12.50 -6.02 -19.17
C LYS A 178 13.24 -5.44 -17.94
N PRO A 179 13.37 -6.19 -16.83
CA PRO A 179 12.78 -7.50 -16.56
C PRO A 179 11.26 -7.45 -16.30
N VAL A 180 10.73 -6.27 -16.01
CA VAL A 180 9.32 -6.02 -15.76
C VAL A 180 8.83 -5.03 -16.80
N GLY A 181 7.84 -5.43 -17.61
CA GLY A 181 7.17 -4.53 -18.54
C GLY A 181 6.47 -3.41 -17.77
N LEU A 182 6.93 -2.17 -17.93
CA LEU A 182 6.47 -1.01 -17.19
C LEU A 182 6.35 0.20 -18.11
N LEU A 183 5.12 0.65 -18.31
CA LEU A 183 4.76 1.78 -19.15
C LEU A 183 4.49 3.02 -18.29
N THR A 184 5.28 4.07 -18.49
CA THR A 184 5.17 5.33 -17.75
C THR A 184 4.85 6.51 -18.65
N SER A 185 4.33 7.59 -18.05
CA SER A 185 3.98 8.82 -18.77
C SER A 185 5.22 9.51 -19.33
N TYR A 186 5.07 10.19 -20.48
CA TYR A 186 6.12 11.06 -21.02
C TYR A 186 6.36 12.25 -20.10
N LYS A 187 7.61 12.45 -19.65
CA LYS A 187 8.00 13.56 -18.75
C LYS A 187 7.82 14.93 -19.40
N VAL A 188 8.11 15.03 -20.70
CA VAL A 188 7.95 16.25 -21.49
C VAL A 188 7.14 15.90 -22.75
N PRO A 189 5.80 15.98 -22.69
CA PRO A 189 4.95 15.64 -23.81
C PRO A 189 5.02 16.74 -24.87
N HIS A 190 5.83 16.53 -25.91
CA HIS A 190 5.85 17.40 -27.08
C HIS A 190 4.75 17.01 -28.07
N GLY A 191 3.81 17.93 -28.31
CA GLY A 191 2.71 17.75 -29.26
C GLY A 191 1.47 17.06 -28.68
N GLN A 192 0.38 17.11 -29.44
CA GLN A 192 -0.94 16.65 -28.98
C GLN A 192 -1.01 15.14 -28.75
N VAL A 193 -0.24 14.34 -29.50
CA VAL A 193 -0.28 12.87 -29.39
C VAL A 193 0.25 12.40 -28.04
N LEU A 194 1.42 12.90 -27.61
CA LEU A 194 2.01 12.54 -26.32
C LEU A 194 1.16 13.05 -25.15
N ALA A 195 0.59 14.26 -25.29
CA ALA A 195 -0.34 14.80 -24.29
C ALA A 195 -1.62 13.95 -24.17
N ARG A 196 -2.19 13.49 -25.29
CA ARG A 196 -3.35 12.58 -25.32
C ARG A 196 -3.01 11.25 -24.66
N PHE A 197 -1.85 10.66 -24.99
CA PHE A 197 -1.38 9.44 -24.33
C PHE A 197 -1.31 9.62 -22.82
N ASN A 198 -0.63 10.66 -22.33
CA ASN A 198 -0.51 10.95 -20.89
C ASN A 198 -1.89 11.12 -20.24
N ALA A 199 -2.86 11.74 -20.91
CA ALA A 199 -4.22 11.88 -20.39
C ALA A 199 -4.94 10.54 -20.24
N HIS A 200 -4.83 9.63 -21.22
CA HIS A 200 -5.42 8.29 -21.11
C HIS A 200 -4.69 7.43 -20.06
N HIS A 201 -3.36 7.50 -20.01
CA HIS A 201 -2.52 6.82 -19.03
C HIS A 201 -2.84 7.26 -17.59
N ALA A 202 -2.98 8.56 -17.36
CA ALA A 202 -3.38 9.11 -16.05
C ALA A 202 -4.77 8.62 -15.60
N ARG A 203 -5.74 8.50 -16.54
CA ARG A 203 -7.07 7.97 -16.22
C ARG A 203 -7.01 6.52 -15.76
N ALA A 204 -6.28 5.66 -16.48
CA ALA A 204 -6.08 4.27 -16.07
C ALA A 204 -5.40 4.18 -14.70
N ARG A 205 -4.36 5.00 -14.47
CA ARG A 205 -3.64 5.04 -13.20
C ARG A 205 -4.50 5.45 -12.01
N SER A 206 -5.50 6.31 -12.19
CA SER A 206 -6.33 6.83 -11.10
C SER A 206 -6.95 5.77 -10.17
N VAL A 207 -7.07 4.52 -10.62
CA VAL A 207 -7.54 3.40 -9.79
C VAL A 207 -6.61 3.11 -8.59
N VAL A 208 -5.28 3.23 -8.75
CA VAL A 208 -4.33 2.97 -7.65
C VAL A 208 -4.43 4.04 -6.56
N GLU A 209 -4.60 5.29 -6.96
CA GLU A 209 -4.79 6.41 -6.03
C GLU A 209 -6.10 6.26 -5.25
N ARG A 210 -7.17 5.81 -5.94
CA ARG A 210 -8.44 5.47 -5.29
C ARG A 210 -8.31 4.29 -4.33
N ALA A 211 -7.54 3.26 -4.68
CA ALA A 211 -7.28 2.11 -3.81
C ALA A 211 -6.53 2.54 -2.53
N PHE A 212 -5.49 3.37 -2.66
CA PHE A 212 -4.80 3.96 -1.51
C PHE A 212 -5.70 4.88 -0.69
N GLY A 213 -6.56 5.67 -1.35
CA GLY A 213 -7.56 6.52 -0.69
C GLY A 213 -8.52 5.70 0.17
N ARG A 214 -9.02 4.57 -0.33
CA ARG A 214 -9.89 3.65 0.43
C ARG A 214 -9.22 3.14 1.70
N ILE A 215 -7.94 2.74 1.62
CA ILE A 215 -7.17 2.31 2.79
C ILE A 215 -7.01 3.45 3.79
N LYS A 216 -6.59 4.63 3.33
CA LYS A 216 -6.32 5.79 4.21
C LYS A 216 -7.57 6.32 4.90
N THR A 217 -8.71 6.29 4.23
CA THR A 217 -10.00 6.72 4.79
C THR A 217 -10.55 5.68 5.76
N ARG A 218 -10.45 4.38 5.44
CA ARG A 218 -10.98 3.30 6.29
C ARG A 218 -10.12 3.09 7.55
N TRP A 219 -8.80 3.18 7.41
CA TRP A 219 -7.85 2.87 8.46
C TRP A 219 -7.03 4.09 8.84
N ARG A 220 -7.55 4.92 9.77
CA ARG A 220 -6.84 6.13 10.23
C ARG A 220 -5.49 5.81 10.88
N ALA A 221 -5.25 4.58 11.31
CA ALA A 221 -3.93 4.12 11.74
C ALA A 221 -2.83 4.32 10.68
N THR A 222 -3.17 4.29 9.39
CA THR A 222 -2.22 4.53 8.29
C THR A 222 -1.84 6.01 8.12
N LEU A 223 -2.62 6.92 8.72
CA LEU A 223 -2.38 8.36 8.73
C LEU A 223 -1.60 8.83 9.96
N PHE A 224 -1.16 7.90 10.83
CA PHE A 224 -0.76 8.15 12.22
C PHE A 224 -0.27 9.58 12.49
N GLN A 225 -1.18 10.39 13.05
CA GLN A 225 -0.84 11.64 13.70
C GLN A 225 -0.37 11.27 15.11
N SER A 226 0.92 11.35 15.40
CA SER A 226 1.33 11.31 16.79
C SER A 226 0.87 12.62 17.46
N ALA A 227 -0.27 12.58 18.13
CA ALA A 227 -0.50 13.49 19.24
C ALA A 227 0.59 13.22 20.29
N GLY A 228 1.54 14.14 20.44
CA GLY A 228 2.60 14.01 21.43
C GLY A 228 3.83 14.86 21.12
N GLY A 229 3.72 16.16 21.36
CA GLY A 229 4.84 17.09 21.28
C GLY A 229 4.45 18.56 21.34
N GLN A 230 3.43 18.96 22.11
CA GLN A 230 3.45 20.32 22.64
C GLN A 230 4.62 20.38 23.62
N SER A 231 5.78 20.83 23.13
CA SER A 231 6.70 21.54 23.99
C SER A 231 5.90 22.68 24.59
N LYS A 232 5.58 22.57 25.88
CA LYS A 232 5.19 23.72 26.70
C LYS A 232 6.35 24.71 26.60
N LEU A 233 6.25 25.64 25.65
CA LEU A 233 6.81 26.96 25.78
C LEU A 233 5.77 27.74 26.56
N CYS A 234 6.07 28.00 27.84
CA CYS A 234 5.71 29.19 28.59
C CYS A 234 6.20 29.06 30.04
N PRO A 235 6.59 30.16 30.70
CA PRO A 235 6.98 31.48 30.20
C PRO A 235 8.48 31.57 29.90
#